data_AF-A0A8T5L948-F1
#
_entry.id   AF-A0A8T5L948-F1
#
_cell.length_a   1.000
_cell.length_b   1.000
_cell.length_c   1.000
_cell.angle_alpha   90.00
_cell.angle_beta   90.00
_cell.angle_gamma   90.00
#
_symmetry.space_group_name_H-M   'P 1'
#
loop_
_entity.id
_entity.type
_entity.pdbx_description
1 polymer ?
#
loop_
_entity_poly.entity_id
_entity_poly.type
_entity_poly.pdbx_seq_one_letter_code
_entity_poly.pdbx_strand_id
1 'polypeptide(L)'
;MNYKKFGIVMFEIINLVLLTFSFSFLVSLNLGVVVAEDINDLESNCCLEATNGAFCQEFVNTECAASCNGGCQPTSCSEVATCQLGCCQDGSEGTCGLNSLKGGCEEGGGNWFDSISCDNVAECDDGCCLLGNQAQFTTETRCARLSADMGVEVQYDAGITTEIGCLASAASLLEGACILPSGDCRYLTEQECYSSDSSIFYVGVLCSNPLINSTCERQSYTGCAEGMDEVFWFDSCGNRENVYSSDKDASWNNGNMLIKSESCGYGLTNINNPDCGNCNYLIGSRCENYAEAGGVQPTEGEYICKDMNCHNAPDNSGGVVEKSNGESWCVYDGSIGDGDDLVGSRHWKYVCVDGETESEPCSDFRNEICSQGGSDGFSQATCRTNKWSVCSSSNNEESEMVGYHDGEYEVVNYNEEENEIDEDTKMEDCDYKHIFLSSEMEFDLWLPKYAPGFDVVDNYGSAEEICAQANMECTVIYVKEMGSWECVANCECEEESFSQNMNEWCSSLGDCGFKMNIAGDEDAAYSVENTPAAASVQGSLDWEGNYVEPGDTGDLVGGAEGMVGVSGAWGEILLSYADENYEGVSSSPPDEEGGRGITGEVVGGGEGR
;
A
#
# COMPACT_ATOMS: atom_id res chain seq x y z
N MET A 1 -66.39 -6.01 -84.56
CA MET A 1 -66.35 -7.37 -83.99
C MET A 1 -65.75 -7.31 -82.60
N ASN A 2 -66.42 -7.94 -81.65
CA ASN A 2 -66.26 -7.98 -80.18
C ASN A 2 -64.94 -7.49 -79.54
N TYR A 3 -64.80 -6.17 -79.39
CA TYR A 3 -63.74 -5.53 -78.59
C TYR A 3 -63.75 -5.97 -77.10
N LYS A 4 -64.90 -6.37 -76.55
CA LYS A 4 -64.99 -6.91 -75.18
C LYS A 4 -64.34 -8.28 -75.01
N LYS A 5 -64.35 -9.15 -76.03
CA LYS A 5 -63.70 -10.46 -75.95
C LYS A 5 -62.19 -10.36 -76.17
N PHE A 6 -61.75 -9.41 -77.01
CA PHE A 6 -60.33 -9.13 -77.21
C PHE A 6 -59.67 -8.51 -75.97
N GLY A 7 -60.37 -7.64 -75.24
CA GLY A 7 -59.88 -7.08 -73.98
C GLY A 7 -59.70 -8.11 -72.86
N ILE A 8 -60.63 -9.06 -72.73
CA ILE A 8 -60.53 -10.12 -71.70
C ILE A 8 -59.38 -11.08 -72.01
N VAL A 9 -59.22 -11.47 -73.28
CA VAL A 9 -58.10 -12.35 -73.69
C VAL A 9 -56.75 -11.64 -73.53
N MET A 10 -56.65 -10.35 -73.84
CA MET A 10 -55.42 -9.59 -73.59
C MET A 10 -55.12 -9.40 -72.10
N PHE A 11 -56.15 -9.23 -71.26
CA PHE A 11 -55.99 -9.13 -69.81
C PHE A 11 -55.58 -10.47 -69.17
N GLU A 12 -56.10 -11.60 -69.67
CA GLU A 12 -55.66 -12.94 -69.24
C GLU A 12 -54.22 -13.23 -69.68
N ILE A 13 -53.84 -12.88 -70.91
CA ILE A 13 -52.45 -13.04 -71.39
C ILE A 13 -51.48 -12.17 -70.59
N ILE A 14 -51.84 -10.92 -70.29
CA ILE A 14 -51.00 -10.03 -69.47
C ILE A 14 -50.87 -10.57 -68.05
N ASN A 15 -51.96 -11.08 -67.44
CA ASN A 15 -51.86 -11.72 -66.11
C ASN A 15 -51.00 -12.98 -66.16
N LEU A 16 -51.11 -13.80 -67.21
CA LEU A 16 -50.31 -15.01 -67.32
C LEU A 16 -48.82 -14.69 -67.50
N VAL A 17 -48.47 -13.65 -68.25
CA VAL A 17 -47.09 -13.15 -68.37
C VAL A 17 -46.61 -12.52 -67.06
N LEU A 18 -47.43 -11.74 -66.35
CA LEU A 18 -47.05 -11.16 -65.06
C LEU A 18 -46.89 -12.23 -63.96
N LEU A 19 -47.69 -13.30 -64.00
CA LEU A 19 -47.54 -14.44 -63.11
C LEU A 19 -46.30 -15.27 -63.44
N THR A 20 -45.94 -15.48 -64.72
CA THR A 20 -44.70 -16.19 -65.06
C THR A 20 -43.46 -15.38 -64.70
N PHE A 21 -43.48 -14.05 -64.85
CA PHE A 21 -42.40 -13.18 -64.38
C PHE A 21 -42.33 -13.10 -62.85
N SER A 22 -43.46 -13.07 -62.14
CA SER A 22 -43.47 -13.07 -60.66
C SER A 22 -43.04 -14.42 -60.07
N PHE A 23 -43.43 -15.54 -60.70
CA PHE A 23 -42.98 -16.87 -60.29
C PHE A 23 -41.49 -17.08 -60.61
N SER A 24 -41.00 -16.55 -61.74
CA SER A 24 -39.56 -16.56 -62.05
C SER A 24 -38.77 -15.69 -61.07
N PHE A 25 -39.32 -14.56 -60.61
CA PHE A 25 -38.70 -13.71 -59.59
C PHE A 25 -38.69 -14.37 -58.21
N LEU A 26 -39.76 -15.08 -57.81
CA LEU A 26 -39.81 -15.84 -56.55
C LEU A 26 -38.91 -17.08 -56.55
N VAL A 27 -38.73 -17.75 -57.70
CA VAL A 27 -37.77 -18.86 -57.85
C VAL A 27 -36.33 -18.34 -57.90
N SER A 28 -36.10 -17.12 -58.40
CA SER A 28 -34.77 -16.49 -58.42
C SER A 28 -34.36 -15.85 -57.08
N LEU A 29 -35.32 -15.59 -56.18
CA LEU A 29 -35.10 -15.05 -54.83
C LEU A 29 -35.01 -16.13 -53.73
N ASN A 30 -35.05 -17.41 -54.10
CA ASN A 30 -34.77 -18.54 -53.20
C ASN A 30 -33.66 -19.47 -53.71
N LEU A 31 -32.74 -18.91 -54.51
CA LEU A 31 -31.37 -19.43 -54.58
C LEU A 31 -30.49 -18.60 -53.63
N GLY A 32 -30.85 -18.64 -52.34
CA GLY A 32 -29.81 -18.86 -51.35
C GLY A 32 -29.17 -20.18 -51.74
N VAL A 33 -27.86 -20.15 -51.97
CA VAL A 33 -27.05 -21.29 -52.35
C VAL A 33 -27.46 -22.46 -51.44
N VAL A 34 -28.05 -23.52 -52.00
CA VAL A 34 -27.97 -24.83 -51.35
C VAL A 34 -26.52 -25.23 -51.58
N VAL A 35 -25.65 -24.71 -50.74
CA VAL A 35 -24.47 -25.46 -50.35
C VAL A 35 -25.09 -26.70 -49.75
N ALA A 36 -24.69 -27.88 -50.24
CA ALA A 36 -24.73 -29.01 -49.35
C ALA A 36 -23.77 -28.62 -48.24
N GLU A 37 -24.29 -27.93 -47.22
CA GLU A 37 -23.58 -27.70 -45.99
C GLU A 37 -23.30 -29.11 -45.49
N ASP A 38 -22.01 -29.43 -45.47
CA ASP A 38 -21.56 -30.68 -44.89
C ASP A 38 -22.22 -30.78 -43.52
N ILE A 39 -22.71 -31.97 -43.18
CA ILE A 39 -23.36 -32.27 -41.89
C ILE A 39 -22.38 -32.09 -40.70
N ASN A 40 -21.16 -31.61 -40.97
CA ASN A 40 -20.16 -31.20 -40.00
C ASN A 40 -20.30 -29.72 -39.55
N ASP A 41 -21.12 -28.87 -40.18
CA ASP A 41 -21.26 -27.43 -39.81
C ASP A 41 -22.25 -27.17 -38.65
N LEU A 42 -22.82 -28.22 -38.05
CA LEU A 42 -23.60 -28.14 -36.82
C LEU A 42 -22.78 -28.50 -35.55
N GLU A 43 -21.47 -28.73 -35.70
CA GLU A 43 -20.60 -28.92 -34.56
C GLU A 43 -20.38 -27.57 -33.87
N SER A 44 -20.85 -27.46 -32.62
CA SER A 44 -20.58 -26.32 -31.75
C SER A 44 -19.13 -26.42 -31.28
N ASN A 45 -18.37 -25.37 -31.54
CA ASN A 45 -17.01 -25.23 -31.09
C ASN A 45 -16.97 -24.32 -29.86
N CYS A 46 -16.17 -24.70 -28.89
CA CYS A 46 -15.92 -23.89 -27.72
C CYS A 46 -14.91 -22.79 -28.02
N CYS A 47 -15.28 -21.57 -27.66
CA CYS A 47 -14.39 -20.44 -27.57
C CYS A 47 -14.09 -20.11 -26.11
N LEU A 48 -12.81 -20.13 -25.73
CA LEU A 48 -12.39 -19.83 -24.36
C LEU A 48 -12.63 -18.36 -23.99
N GLU A 49 -12.40 -17.45 -24.93
CA GLU A 49 -12.60 -16.02 -24.75
C GLU A 49 -13.14 -15.40 -26.05
N ALA A 50 -14.38 -14.93 -26.03
CA ALA A 50 -14.99 -14.28 -27.18
C ALA A 50 -14.47 -12.84 -27.33
N THR A 51 -14.54 -12.30 -28.55
CA THR A 51 -14.09 -10.93 -28.88
C THR A 51 -14.86 -9.82 -28.14
N ASN A 52 -15.97 -10.17 -27.48
CA ASN A 52 -16.76 -9.30 -26.60
C ASN A 52 -16.38 -9.43 -25.11
N GLY A 53 -15.33 -10.18 -24.77
CA GLY A 53 -14.87 -10.43 -23.41
C GLY A 53 -15.64 -11.52 -22.65
N ALA A 54 -16.57 -12.23 -23.29
CA ALA A 54 -17.29 -13.33 -22.65
C ALA A 54 -16.48 -14.63 -22.71
N PHE A 55 -16.35 -15.33 -21.58
CA PHE A 55 -15.61 -16.58 -21.50
C PHE A 55 -16.49 -17.80 -21.85
N CYS A 56 -15.88 -18.85 -22.38
CA CYS A 56 -16.51 -20.16 -22.61
C CYS A 56 -17.81 -20.10 -23.40
N GLN A 57 -17.76 -19.47 -24.57
CA GLN A 57 -18.90 -19.29 -25.48
C GLN A 57 -18.95 -20.39 -26.54
N GLU A 58 -20.14 -20.93 -26.76
CA GLU A 58 -20.41 -21.86 -27.85
C GLU A 58 -20.65 -21.08 -29.13
N PHE A 59 -19.84 -21.34 -30.16
CA PHE A 59 -20.07 -20.80 -31.50
C PHE A 59 -20.19 -21.94 -32.51
N VAL A 60 -20.98 -21.72 -33.55
CA VAL A 60 -20.94 -22.61 -34.71
C VAL A 60 -19.59 -22.47 -35.42
N ASN A 61 -19.10 -23.57 -35.99
CA ASN A 61 -17.78 -23.65 -36.61
C ASN A 61 -17.44 -22.50 -37.59
N THR A 62 -18.44 -22.03 -38.35
CA THR A 62 -18.30 -20.94 -39.34
C THR A 62 -18.13 -19.55 -38.72
N GLU A 63 -18.62 -19.32 -37.50
CA GLU A 63 -18.58 -18.02 -36.82
C GLU A 63 -17.46 -17.93 -35.78
N CYS A 64 -16.97 -19.08 -35.33
CA CYS A 64 -16.07 -19.15 -34.19
C CYS A 64 -14.72 -18.43 -34.44
N ALA A 65 -14.14 -18.58 -35.63
CA ALA A 65 -12.85 -17.94 -35.97
C ALA A 65 -12.91 -16.40 -35.99
N ALA A 66 -14.09 -15.81 -36.21
CA ALA A 66 -14.28 -14.36 -36.23
C ALA A 66 -14.67 -13.79 -34.86
N SER A 67 -15.18 -14.65 -33.98
CA SER A 67 -15.76 -14.26 -32.68
C SER A 67 -14.93 -14.70 -31.48
N CYS A 68 -13.82 -15.41 -31.69
CA CYS A 68 -12.99 -15.97 -30.62
C CYS A 68 -11.55 -15.43 -30.62
N ASN A 69 -11.10 -14.96 -29.47
CA ASN A 69 -9.69 -14.68 -29.18
C ASN A 69 -8.96 -16.01 -28.94
N GLY A 70 -7.79 -16.22 -29.55
CA GLY A 70 -6.95 -17.42 -29.34
C GLY A 70 -7.36 -18.69 -30.10
N GLY A 71 -8.47 -18.66 -30.85
CA GLY A 71 -8.94 -19.77 -31.69
C GLY A 71 -9.86 -20.76 -30.99
N CYS A 72 -10.59 -21.55 -31.78
CA CYS A 72 -11.69 -22.38 -31.29
C CYS A 72 -11.33 -23.85 -31.13
N GLN A 73 -11.82 -24.46 -30.06
CA GLN A 73 -11.68 -25.89 -29.82
C GLN A 73 -12.85 -26.65 -30.46
N PRO A 74 -12.59 -27.74 -31.24
CA PRO A 74 -13.63 -28.51 -31.91
C PRO A 74 -14.32 -29.48 -30.94
N THR A 75 -14.90 -28.94 -29.87
CA THR A 75 -15.65 -29.63 -28.82
C THR A 75 -16.59 -28.63 -28.14
N SER A 76 -17.61 -29.10 -27.43
CA SER A 76 -18.46 -28.24 -26.60
C SER A 76 -17.69 -27.69 -25.41
N CYS A 77 -18.02 -26.48 -24.95
CA CYS A 77 -17.43 -25.88 -23.75
C CYS A 77 -17.68 -26.72 -22.50
N SER A 78 -18.74 -27.55 -22.47
CA SER A 78 -18.97 -28.48 -21.36
C SER A 78 -17.92 -29.59 -21.23
N GLU A 79 -17.18 -29.88 -22.30
CA GLU A 79 -16.09 -30.87 -22.32
C GLU A 79 -14.71 -30.23 -22.09
N VAL A 80 -14.64 -28.89 -22.06
CA VAL A 80 -13.40 -28.15 -21.85
C VAL A 80 -13.18 -27.93 -20.35
N ALA A 81 -12.03 -28.37 -19.83
CA ALA A 81 -11.75 -28.37 -18.39
C ALA A 81 -11.85 -26.98 -17.74
N THR A 82 -11.36 -25.92 -18.41
CA THR A 82 -11.43 -24.53 -17.91
C THR A 82 -12.83 -23.93 -17.96
N CYS A 83 -13.75 -24.53 -18.72
CA CYS A 83 -15.13 -24.08 -18.87
C CYS A 83 -16.12 -24.85 -17.98
N GLN A 84 -15.61 -25.70 -17.09
CA GLN A 84 -16.43 -26.38 -16.10
C GLN A 84 -16.99 -25.35 -15.10
N LEU A 85 -18.28 -25.50 -14.80
CA LEU A 85 -18.99 -24.67 -13.84
C LEU A 85 -18.97 -25.36 -12.48
N GLY A 86 -18.64 -24.62 -11.43
CA GLY A 86 -18.50 -25.13 -10.07
C GLY A 86 -18.60 -24.02 -9.05
N CYS A 87 -17.99 -24.22 -7.90
CA CYS A 87 -17.92 -23.24 -6.83
C CYS A 87 -16.57 -22.55 -6.91
N CYS A 88 -16.56 -21.22 -6.92
CA CYS A 88 -15.32 -20.45 -6.80
C CYS A 88 -15.24 -19.82 -5.42
N GLN A 89 -14.23 -20.16 -4.64
CA GLN A 89 -13.93 -19.51 -3.38
C GLN A 89 -12.86 -18.45 -3.60
N ASP A 90 -13.17 -17.20 -3.29
CA ASP A 90 -12.21 -16.11 -3.30
C ASP A 90 -11.31 -16.24 -2.06
N GLY A 91 -10.02 -16.53 -2.27
CA GLY A 91 -9.05 -16.68 -1.19
C GLY A 91 -8.75 -15.38 -0.45
N SER A 92 -8.98 -14.23 -1.09
CA SER A 92 -8.70 -12.91 -0.54
C SER A 92 -9.90 -12.34 0.22
N GLU A 93 -11.10 -12.38 -0.37
CA GLU A 93 -12.35 -11.82 0.16
C GLU A 93 -13.17 -12.82 0.98
N GLY A 94 -12.88 -14.12 0.85
CA GLY A 94 -13.59 -15.20 1.53
C GLY A 94 -14.99 -15.48 0.97
N THR A 95 -15.35 -14.91 -0.17
CA THR A 95 -16.69 -15.09 -0.77
C THR A 95 -16.75 -16.31 -1.68
N CYS A 96 -17.92 -16.92 -1.81
CA CYS A 96 -18.12 -18.08 -2.68
C CYS A 96 -19.11 -17.79 -3.81
N GLY A 97 -18.62 -17.88 -5.05
CA GLY A 97 -19.40 -17.76 -6.27
C GLY A 97 -19.98 -19.10 -6.71
N LEU A 98 -21.31 -19.17 -6.80
CA LEU A 98 -22.02 -20.32 -7.36
C LEU A 98 -21.94 -20.29 -8.89
N ASN A 99 -21.92 -21.47 -9.52
CA ASN A 99 -21.92 -21.60 -10.97
C ASN A 99 -20.79 -20.78 -11.65
N SER A 100 -19.62 -20.75 -11.02
CA SER A 100 -18.46 -20.03 -11.51
C SER A 100 -17.64 -20.90 -12.47
N LEU A 101 -17.14 -20.27 -13.54
CA LEU A 101 -16.22 -20.90 -14.49
C LEU A 101 -14.89 -21.19 -13.81
N LYS A 102 -14.35 -22.40 -14.03
CA LYS A 102 -13.06 -22.81 -13.48
C LYS A 102 -11.91 -21.88 -13.88
N GLY A 103 -11.76 -21.61 -15.17
CA GLY A 103 -10.68 -20.77 -15.68
C GLY A 103 -10.70 -19.36 -15.08
N GLY A 104 -11.88 -18.71 -15.09
CA GLY A 104 -12.02 -17.37 -14.51
C GLY A 104 -11.83 -17.33 -13.00
N CYS A 105 -12.16 -18.42 -12.29
CA CYS A 105 -11.90 -18.52 -10.85
C CYS A 105 -10.40 -18.61 -10.55
N GLU A 106 -9.69 -19.53 -11.21
CA GLU A 106 -8.27 -19.77 -10.98
C GLU A 106 -7.40 -18.60 -11.46
N GLU A 107 -7.77 -17.94 -12.56
CA GLU A 107 -7.09 -16.74 -13.06
C GLU A 107 -7.27 -15.53 -12.13
N GLY A 108 -8.44 -15.39 -11.51
CA GLY A 108 -8.71 -14.37 -10.49
C GLY A 108 -8.11 -14.68 -9.11
N GLY A 109 -7.25 -15.70 -8.99
CA GLY A 109 -6.62 -16.10 -7.73
C GLY A 109 -7.55 -16.85 -6.76
N GLY A 110 -8.73 -17.28 -7.21
CA GLY A 110 -9.69 -18.07 -6.44
C GLY A 110 -9.45 -19.58 -6.52
N ASN A 111 -9.94 -20.30 -5.52
CA ASN A 111 -9.92 -21.77 -5.49
C ASN A 111 -11.23 -22.33 -6.06
N TRP A 112 -11.13 -23.12 -7.13
CA TRP A 112 -12.30 -23.73 -7.76
C TRP A 112 -12.57 -25.15 -7.27
N PHE A 113 -13.85 -25.47 -7.03
CA PHE A 113 -14.32 -26.78 -6.58
C PHE A 113 -15.40 -27.32 -7.51
N ASP A 114 -15.41 -28.64 -7.71
CA ASP A 114 -16.41 -29.37 -8.51
C ASP A 114 -17.74 -29.52 -7.74
N SER A 115 -18.38 -28.38 -7.47
CA SER A 115 -19.68 -28.29 -6.78
C SER A 115 -20.41 -27.03 -7.25
N ILE A 116 -21.42 -27.16 -8.11
CA ILE A 116 -22.14 -26.01 -8.69
C ILE A 116 -22.79 -25.12 -7.61
N SER A 117 -23.25 -25.73 -6.52
CA SER A 117 -23.95 -25.08 -5.42
C SER A 117 -23.05 -24.77 -4.22
N CYS A 118 -21.73 -25.03 -4.31
CA CYS A 118 -20.81 -25.02 -3.16
C CYS A 118 -21.18 -25.99 -2.03
N ASP A 119 -22.15 -26.89 -2.23
CA ASP A 119 -22.50 -27.90 -1.25
C ASP A 119 -21.27 -28.80 -1.00
N ASN A 120 -20.87 -28.95 0.26
CA ASN A 120 -19.68 -29.70 0.72
C ASN A 120 -18.32 -29.03 0.47
N VAL A 121 -18.27 -27.71 0.26
CA VAL A 121 -17.03 -26.92 0.30
C VAL A 121 -16.97 -26.24 1.67
N ALA A 122 -16.12 -26.72 2.57
CA ALA A 122 -16.10 -26.29 3.98
C ALA A 122 -15.78 -24.80 4.13
N GLU A 123 -14.95 -24.27 3.23
CA GLU A 123 -14.56 -22.86 3.15
C GLU A 123 -15.72 -21.94 2.72
N CYS A 124 -16.81 -22.53 2.21
CA CYS A 124 -18.03 -21.84 1.81
C CYS A 124 -19.20 -22.11 2.77
N ASP A 125 -18.99 -22.85 3.85
CA ASP A 125 -20.02 -23.02 4.87
C ASP A 125 -20.23 -21.70 5.62
N ASP A 126 -21.45 -21.19 5.59
CA ASP A 126 -21.82 -20.00 6.35
C ASP A 126 -22.00 -20.34 7.85
N GLY A 127 -21.44 -19.47 8.68
CA GLY A 127 -21.60 -19.45 10.12
C GLY A 127 -21.95 -18.04 10.59
N CYS A 128 -22.03 -17.84 11.90
CA CYS A 128 -22.30 -16.51 12.42
C CYS A 128 -21.03 -15.72 12.70
N CYS A 129 -20.85 -14.60 12.00
CA CYS A 129 -19.84 -13.62 12.29
C CYS A 129 -20.40 -12.52 13.19
N LEU A 130 -19.81 -12.30 14.36
CA LEU A 130 -20.17 -11.21 15.27
C LEU A 130 -19.22 -10.02 15.03
N LEU A 131 -19.80 -8.88 14.69
CA LEU A 131 -19.11 -7.62 14.39
C LEU A 131 -19.53 -6.57 15.42
N GLY A 132 -18.94 -6.67 16.63
CA GLY A 132 -19.35 -5.85 17.77
C GLY A 132 -20.77 -6.19 18.24
N ASN A 133 -21.71 -5.27 18.04
CA ASN A 133 -23.14 -5.47 18.38
C ASN A 133 -24.00 -5.90 17.18
N GLN A 134 -23.37 -6.24 16.05
CA GLN A 134 -24.02 -6.74 14.84
C GLN A 134 -23.60 -8.18 14.58
N ALA A 135 -24.41 -8.88 13.79
CA ALA A 135 -24.10 -10.22 13.32
C ALA A 135 -24.32 -10.30 11.82
N GLN A 136 -23.43 -11.00 11.13
CA GLN A 136 -23.52 -11.29 9.72
C GLN A 136 -23.37 -12.80 9.50
N PHE A 137 -24.31 -13.38 8.77
CA PHE A 137 -24.23 -14.79 8.38
C PHE A 137 -23.37 -14.89 7.13
N THR A 138 -22.15 -15.41 7.28
CA THR A 138 -21.12 -15.42 6.22
C THR A 138 -20.06 -16.47 6.49
N THR A 139 -19.04 -16.59 5.64
CA THR A 139 -17.93 -17.54 5.79
C THR A 139 -16.90 -17.07 6.83
N GLU A 140 -16.08 -17.98 7.34
CA GLU A 140 -15.03 -17.64 8.33
C GLU A 140 -14.02 -16.62 7.77
N THR A 141 -13.53 -16.83 6.54
CA THR A 141 -12.59 -15.91 5.90
C THR A 141 -13.20 -14.52 5.69
N ARG A 142 -14.47 -14.46 5.29
CA ARG A 142 -15.18 -13.19 5.15
C ARG A 142 -15.35 -12.49 6.49
N CYS A 143 -15.63 -13.25 7.54
CA CYS A 143 -15.73 -12.72 8.90
C CYS A 143 -14.40 -12.11 9.36
N ALA A 144 -13.28 -12.79 9.11
CA ALA A 144 -11.96 -12.31 9.46
C ALA A 144 -11.63 -10.97 8.78
N ARG A 145 -11.97 -10.82 7.49
CA ARG A 145 -11.84 -9.55 6.77
C ARG A 145 -12.68 -8.44 7.37
N LEU A 146 -13.98 -8.68 7.52
CA LEU A 146 -14.91 -7.67 8.03
C LEU A 146 -14.53 -7.22 9.45
N SER A 147 -14.04 -8.14 10.27
CA SER A 147 -13.55 -7.84 11.61
C SER A 147 -12.29 -6.97 11.56
N ALA A 148 -11.33 -7.29 10.68
CA ALA A 148 -10.12 -6.50 10.47
C ALA A 148 -10.45 -5.08 9.97
N ASP A 149 -11.36 -4.94 9.00
CA ASP A 149 -11.80 -3.65 8.46
C ASP A 149 -12.47 -2.78 9.53
N MET A 150 -13.16 -3.40 10.48
CA MET A 150 -13.83 -2.73 11.60
C MET A 150 -12.95 -2.56 12.83
N GLY A 151 -11.72 -3.09 12.82
CA GLY A 151 -10.81 -3.08 13.97
C GLY A 151 -11.35 -3.85 15.18
N VAL A 152 -12.17 -4.88 14.95
CA VAL A 152 -12.74 -5.73 16.01
C VAL A 152 -12.12 -7.13 15.97
N GLU A 153 -12.09 -7.81 17.11
CA GLU A 153 -11.60 -9.20 17.17
C GLU A 153 -12.54 -10.14 16.41
N VAL A 154 -11.96 -11.09 15.65
CA VAL A 154 -12.73 -12.05 14.85
C VAL A 154 -13.53 -12.96 15.78
N GLN A 155 -14.86 -12.89 15.69
CA GLN A 155 -15.76 -13.76 16.43
C GLN A 155 -16.67 -14.52 15.47
N TYR A 156 -16.30 -15.77 15.18
CA TYR A 156 -17.01 -16.63 14.25
C TYR A 156 -17.53 -17.91 14.93
N ASP A 157 -18.83 -18.19 14.80
CA ASP A 157 -19.47 -19.39 15.32
C ASP A 157 -20.06 -20.24 14.17
N ALA A 158 -19.31 -21.28 13.79
CA ALA A 158 -19.72 -22.28 12.80
C ALA A 158 -20.91 -23.16 13.27
N GLY A 159 -21.21 -23.17 14.58
CA GLY A 159 -22.33 -23.92 15.14
C GLY A 159 -23.70 -23.31 14.82
N ILE A 160 -23.73 -22.03 14.43
CA ILE A 160 -24.94 -21.32 14.03
C ILE A 160 -25.09 -21.41 12.51
N THR A 161 -25.86 -22.39 12.03
CA THR A 161 -25.99 -22.70 10.59
C THR A 161 -27.19 -22.00 9.92
N THR A 162 -27.72 -20.94 10.51
CA THR A 162 -28.87 -20.22 9.94
C THR A 162 -28.73 -18.72 10.18
N GLU A 163 -29.09 -17.93 9.17
CA GLU A 163 -29.09 -16.46 9.26
C GLU A 163 -29.95 -15.95 10.43
N ILE A 164 -31.13 -16.52 10.66
CA ILE A 164 -32.00 -16.14 11.79
C ILE A 164 -31.33 -16.44 13.14
N GLY A 165 -30.66 -17.60 13.27
CA GLY A 165 -29.90 -17.93 14.48
C GLY A 165 -28.74 -16.97 14.70
N CYS A 166 -28.11 -16.54 13.61
CA CYS A 166 -27.01 -15.58 13.67
C CYS A 166 -27.47 -14.19 14.10
N LEU A 167 -28.54 -13.67 13.50
CA LEU A 167 -29.14 -12.40 13.93
C LEU A 167 -29.61 -12.43 15.39
N ALA A 168 -30.10 -13.59 15.87
CA ALA A 168 -30.47 -13.77 17.27
C ALA A 168 -29.27 -13.76 18.22
N SER A 169 -28.08 -14.16 17.76
CA SER A 169 -26.86 -14.12 18.57
C SER A 169 -26.35 -12.70 18.80
N ALA A 170 -26.41 -11.80 17.80
CA ALA A 170 -26.14 -10.37 18.03
C ALA A 170 -27.15 -9.71 18.96
N ALA A 171 -28.42 -10.14 18.94
CA ALA A 171 -29.41 -9.63 19.89
C ALA A 171 -28.98 -9.88 21.34
N SER A 172 -28.30 -11.00 21.62
CA SER A 172 -27.80 -11.33 22.95
C SER A 172 -26.59 -10.50 23.42
N LEU A 173 -25.91 -9.82 22.49
CA LEU A 173 -24.81 -8.87 22.75
C LEU A 173 -25.30 -7.44 22.94
N LEU A 174 -26.60 -7.17 22.76
CA LEU A 174 -27.15 -5.86 23.00
C LEU A 174 -26.92 -5.50 24.47
N GLU A 175 -26.31 -4.34 24.71
CA GLU A 175 -26.05 -3.83 26.04
C GLU A 175 -27.23 -2.99 26.54
N GLY A 176 -27.40 -2.97 27.87
CA GLY A 176 -28.50 -2.26 28.49
C GLY A 176 -28.50 -2.38 30.01
N ALA A 177 -29.46 -1.71 30.64
CA ALA A 177 -29.64 -1.76 32.07
C ALA A 177 -30.23 -3.11 32.48
N CYS A 178 -29.51 -3.82 33.33
CA CYS A 178 -29.92 -5.06 33.96
C CYS A 178 -30.26 -4.82 35.43
N ILE A 179 -31.53 -4.97 35.80
CA ILE A 179 -31.97 -4.95 37.21
C ILE A 179 -31.84 -6.36 37.78
N LEU A 180 -30.89 -6.53 38.70
CA LEU A 180 -30.63 -7.81 39.38
C LEU A 180 -31.66 -8.07 40.49
N PRO A 181 -31.84 -9.32 40.94
CA PRO A 181 -32.75 -9.66 42.03
C PRO A 181 -32.45 -8.96 43.37
N SER A 182 -31.21 -8.51 43.58
CA SER A 182 -30.81 -7.70 44.73
C SER A 182 -31.40 -6.28 44.71
N GLY A 183 -31.89 -5.84 43.55
CA GLY A 183 -32.32 -4.46 43.27
C GLY A 183 -31.23 -3.58 42.68
N ASP A 184 -29.99 -4.09 42.56
CA ASP A 184 -28.88 -3.36 41.96
C ASP A 184 -29.01 -3.33 40.43
N CYS A 185 -28.64 -2.21 39.81
CA CYS A 185 -28.56 -2.08 38.36
C CYS A 185 -27.13 -2.26 37.88
N ARG A 186 -26.94 -3.09 36.85
CA ARG A 186 -25.68 -3.25 36.13
C ARG A 186 -25.88 -3.00 34.64
N TYR A 187 -24.94 -2.31 34.00
CA TYR A 187 -24.93 -2.21 32.55
C TYR A 187 -24.18 -3.42 31.99
N LEU A 188 -24.90 -4.32 31.32
CA LEU A 188 -24.42 -5.62 30.86
C LEU A 188 -25.01 -5.94 29.49
N THR A 189 -24.48 -6.96 28.82
CA THR A 189 -25.17 -7.60 27.70
C THR A 189 -26.46 -8.29 28.15
N GLU A 190 -27.41 -8.48 27.23
CA GLU A 190 -28.64 -9.22 27.49
C GLU A 190 -28.35 -10.64 28.01
N GLN A 191 -27.38 -11.33 27.41
CA GLN A 191 -26.97 -12.68 27.81
C GLN A 191 -26.47 -12.71 29.25
N GLU A 192 -25.57 -11.79 29.62
CA GLU A 192 -25.04 -11.70 30.99
C GLU A 192 -26.13 -11.34 31.99
N CYS A 193 -27.08 -10.48 31.60
CA CYS A 193 -28.18 -10.11 32.48
C CYS A 193 -29.03 -11.34 32.87
N TYR A 194 -29.39 -12.18 31.89
CA TYR A 194 -30.22 -13.36 32.12
C TYR A 194 -29.47 -14.56 32.70
N SER A 195 -28.16 -14.45 32.94
CA SER A 195 -27.42 -15.45 33.72
C SER A 195 -27.93 -15.58 35.17
N SER A 196 -28.63 -14.56 35.67
CA SER A 196 -29.26 -14.54 36.98
C SER A 196 -30.77 -14.72 36.89
N ASP A 197 -31.31 -15.72 37.59
CA ASP A 197 -32.75 -15.94 37.66
C ASP A 197 -33.48 -14.70 38.20
N SER A 198 -34.54 -14.27 37.51
CA SER A 198 -35.39 -13.11 37.85
C SER A 198 -34.78 -11.72 37.64
N SER A 199 -33.72 -11.59 36.84
CA SER A 199 -33.27 -10.28 36.36
C SER A 199 -34.23 -9.70 35.30
N ILE A 200 -34.20 -8.37 35.13
CA ILE A 200 -34.98 -7.66 34.10
C ILE A 200 -34.01 -6.83 33.27
N PHE A 201 -33.98 -7.07 31.96
CA PHE A 201 -33.12 -6.37 31.02
C PHE A 201 -33.87 -5.26 30.26
N TYR A 202 -33.23 -4.11 30.10
CA TYR A 202 -33.73 -2.96 29.35
C TYR A 202 -32.68 -2.56 28.30
N VAL A 203 -32.87 -3.06 27.08
CA VAL A 203 -31.96 -2.82 25.94
C VAL A 203 -31.75 -1.33 25.68
N GLY A 204 -30.48 -0.91 25.52
CA GLY A 204 -30.12 0.46 25.18
C GLY A 204 -30.48 1.51 26.24
N VAL A 205 -30.89 1.09 27.44
CA VAL A 205 -31.23 1.99 28.56
C VAL A 205 -30.06 2.06 29.53
N LEU A 206 -29.72 3.26 30.00
CA LEU A 206 -28.71 3.46 31.03
C LEU A 206 -29.26 3.13 32.42
N CYS A 207 -28.40 2.65 33.32
CA CYS A 207 -28.81 2.33 34.69
C CYS A 207 -29.34 3.54 35.46
N SER A 208 -28.96 4.76 35.09
CA SER A 208 -29.45 6.00 35.70
C SER A 208 -30.80 6.50 35.14
N ASN A 209 -31.41 5.77 34.20
CA ASN A 209 -32.66 6.18 33.59
C ASN A 209 -33.82 6.21 34.62
N PRO A 210 -34.62 7.29 34.71
CA PRO A 210 -35.71 7.39 35.69
C PRO A 210 -36.81 6.35 35.48
N LEU A 211 -36.94 5.79 34.28
CA LEU A 211 -37.99 4.84 33.92
C LEU A 211 -37.79 3.45 34.53
N ILE A 212 -36.56 3.10 34.92
CA ILE A 212 -36.22 1.77 35.48
C ILE A 212 -36.14 1.75 37.00
N ASN A 213 -36.44 2.88 37.67
CA ASN A 213 -36.50 3.02 39.14
C ASN A 213 -35.29 2.40 39.87
N SER A 214 -34.09 2.59 39.32
CA SER A 214 -32.84 2.23 39.96
C SER A 214 -32.45 3.28 41.02
N THR A 215 -31.43 2.97 41.82
CA THR A 215 -30.82 3.93 42.76
C THR A 215 -29.60 4.64 42.18
N CYS A 216 -29.26 4.41 40.91
CA CYS A 216 -28.04 4.92 40.29
C CYS A 216 -28.24 6.36 39.82
N GLU A 217 -27.39 7.28 40.28
CA GLU A 217 -27.38 8.67 39.86
C GLU A 217 -26.49 8.82 38.62
N ARG A 218 -27.00 9.49 37.58
CA ARG A 218 -26.30 9.72 36.31
C ARG A 218 -24.98 10.51 36.49
N GLN A 219 -24.00 10.22 35.64
CA GLN A 219 -22.82 11.06 35.37
C GLN A 219 -22.09 11.53 36.63
N SER A 220 -21.78 10.57 37.50
CA SER A 220 -21.11 10.77 38.79
C SER A 220 -19.62 11.08 38.62
N TYR A 221 -18.93 10.43 37.68
CA TYR A 221 -17.51 10.69 37.38
C TYR A 221 -17.19 10.30 35.92
N THR A 222 -16.03 10.69 35.41
CA THR A 222 -15.54 10.27 34.08
C THR A 222 -14.42 9.24 34.21
N GLY A 223 -14.22 8.42 33.19
CA GLY A 223 -13.16 7.41 33.15
C GLY A 223 -12.96 6.79 31.77
N CYS A 224 -11.91 5.99 31.63
CA CYS A 224 -11.71 5.13 30.46
C CYS A 224 -12.41 3.79 30.69
N ALA A 225 -12.97 3.21 29.61
CA ALA A 225 -13.51 1.86 29.63
C ALA A 225 -12.51 0.89 29.01
N GLU A 226 -12.45 -0.34 29.52
CA GLU A 226 -11.53 -1.37 29.01
C GLU A 226 -11.85 -1.69 27.54
N GLY A 227 -10.82 -1.75 26.69
CA GLY A 227 -10.95 -2.00 25.26
C GLY A 227 -11.59 -0.86 24.46
N MET A 228 -11.72 0.34 25.04
CA MET A 228 -12.31 1.50 24.40
C MET A 228 -11.41 2.73 24.53
N ASP A 229 -11.38 3.55 23.49
CA ASP A 229 -10.53 4.74 23.44
C ASP A 229 -11.21 5.96 24.03
N GLU A 230 -12.53 5.98 24.17
CA GLU A 230 -13.27 7.17 24.57
C GLU A 230 -13.23 7.40 26.08
N VAL A 231 -13.39 8.67 26.46
CA VAL A 231 -13.73 9.05 27.83
C VAL A 231 -15.24 8.90 28.00
N PHE A 232 -15.66 8.12 29.00
CA PHE A 232 -17.07 7.89 29.31
C PHE A 232 -17.49 8.58 30.60
N TRP A 233 -18.77 8.90 30.70
CA TRP A 233 -19.41 9.10 31.99
C TRP A 233 -19.63 7.75 32.70
N PHE A 234 -19.60 7.77 34.02
CA PHE A 234 -19.97 6.64 34.88
C PHE A 234 -21.03 7.09 35.89
N ASP A 235 -22.03 6.25 36.11
CA ASP A 235 -23.07 6.50 37.12
C ASP A 235 -22.55 6.27 38.56
N SER A 236 -23.35 6.61 39.56
CA SER A 236 -22.98 6.43 40.98
C SER A 236 -22.86 4.96 41.42
N CYS A 237 -23.29 4.01 40.57
CA CYS A 237 -23.18 2.57 40.77
C CYS A 237 -21.93 1.99 40.10
N GLY A 238 -21.18 2.81 39.37
CA GLY A 238 -19.97 2.45 38.62
C GLY A 238 -20.25 1.87 37.23
N ASN A 239 -21.47 2.02 36.70
CA ASN A 239 -21.78 1.57 35.35
C ASN A 239 -21.33 2.62 34.33
N ARG A 240 -20.71 2.15 33.24
CA ARG A 240 -20.39 2.98 32.08
C ARG A 240 -21.68 3.56 31.49
N GLU A 241 -21.68 4.85 31.19
CA GLU A 241 -22.72 5.55 30.44
C GLU A 241 -22.18 5.97 29.07
N ASN A 242 -22.71 7.04 28.47
CA ASN A 242 -22.27 7.50 27.16
C ASN A 242 -20.97 8.30 27.23
N VAL A 243 -20.38 8.54 26.06
CA VAL A 243 -19.19 9.36 25.87
C VAL A 243 -19.33 10.72 26.56
N TYR A 244 -18.27 11.15 27.23
CA TYR A 244 -18.20 12.42 27.92
C TYR A 244 -18.45 13.59 26.96
N SER A 245 -19.31 14.51 27.38
CA SER A 245 -19.52 15.82 26.80
C SER A 245 -19.76 16.80 27.93
N SER A 246 -19.25 18.02 27.82
CA SER A 246 -19.56 19.08 28.79
C SER A 246 -21.04 19.46 28.80
N ASP A 247 -21.77 19.17 27.71
CA ASP A 247 -23.24 19.09 27.74
C ASP A 247 -23.67 17.73 28.32
N LYS A 248 -23.87 17.73 29.64
CA LYS A 248 -24.30 16.56 30.40
C LYS A 248 -25.65 16.01 29.95
N ASP A 249 -26.60 16.87 29.59
CA ASP A 249 -27.93 16.42 29.19
C ASP A 249 -27.90 15.80 27.80
N ALA A 250 -27.11 16.35 26.88
CA ALA A 250 -26.88 15.77 25.57
C ALA A 250 -26.21 14.39 25.67
N SER A 251 -25.08 14.30 26.40
CA SER A 251 -24.38 13.02 26.58
C SER A 251 -25.22 11.99 27.34
N TRP A 252 -26.04 12.39 28.32
CA TRP A 252 -26.93 11.46 29.01
C TRP A 252 -28.10 10.95 28.16
N ASN A 253 -28.48 11.69 27.11
CA ASN A 253 -29.48 11.31 26.11
C ASN A 253 -30.80 10.76 26.68
N ASN A 254 -31.38 11.49 27.64
CA ASN A 254 -32.61 11.08 28.33
C ASN A 254 -32.54 9.69 28.99
N GLY A 255 -31.34 9.25 29.39
CA GLY A 255 -31.08 7.94 29.99
C GLY A 255 -31.02 6.79 29.00
N ASN A 256 -30.77 7.08 27.71
CA ASN A 256 -30.60 6.05 26.68
C ASN A 256 -29.15 6.08 26.17
N MET A 257 -28.71 4.96 25.62
CA MET A 257 -27.38 4.83 25.04
C MET A 257 -27.26 5.70 23.78
N LEU A 258 -26.08 6.31 23.59
CA LEU A 258 -25.67 7.01 22.38
C LEU A 258 -24.54 6.23 21.72
N ILE A 259 -24.67 6.00 20.42
CA ILE A 259 -23.57 5.46 19.63
C ILE A 259 -22.50 6.54 19.40
N LYS A 260 -21.27 6.10 19.08
CA LYS A 260 -20.12 6.99 18.85
C LYS A 260 -20.39 8.07 17.79
N SER A 261 -21.12 7.73 16.72
CA SER A 261 -21.45 8.65 15.63
C SER A 261 -22.47 9.74 15.98
N GLU A 262 -23.23 9.54 17.05
CA GLU A 262 -24.19 10.52 17.57
C GLU A 262 -23.62 11.29 18.78
N SER A 263 -22.41 10.92 19.23
CA SER A 263 -21.71 11.58 20.33
C SER A 263 -21.00 12.86 19.85
N CYS A 264 -20.57 13.70 20.78
CA CYS A 264 -19.84 14.93 20.46
C CYS A 264 -18.61 14.65 19.57
N GLY A 265 -18.20 15.62 18.75
CA GLY A 265 -16.90 15.56 18.06
C GLY A 265 -16.68 14.35 17.15
N TYR A 266 -17.73 13.66 16.70
CA TYR A 266 -17.59 12.50 15.82
C TYR A 266 -16.77 12.81 14.56
N GLY A 267 -15.89 11.87 14.18
CA GLY A 267 -15.00 12.00 13.03
C GLY A 267 -13.79 12.92 13.25
N LEU A 268 -13.63 13.49 14.45
CA LEU A 268 -12.48 14.31 14.83
C LEU A 268 -11.58 13.57 15.81
N THR A 269 -10.34 14.04 15.96
CA THR A 269 -9.39 13.49 16.93
C THR A 269 -9.80 13.83 18.37
N ASN A 270 -10.43 14.99 18.61
CA ASN A 270 -10.76 15.50 19.93
C ASN A 270 -9.57 15.59 20.90
N ILE A 271 -8.33 15.61 20.37
CA ILE A 271 -7.10 15.74 21.13
C ILE A 271 -7.19 16.95 22.06
N ASN A 272 -6.97 16.70 23.35
CA ASN A 272 -6.96 17.70 24.41
C ASN A 272 -8.23 18.59 24.43
N ASN A 273 -9.35 18.09 23.91
CA ASN A 273 -10.62 18.81 23.91
C ASN A 273 -11.26 18.74 25.31
N PRO A 274 -11.41 19.87 26.04
CA PRO A 274 -11.94 19.85 27.40
C PRO A 274 -13.44 19.51 27.46
N ASP A 275 -14.14 19.59 26.33
CA ASP A 275 -15.60 19.49 26.25
C ASP A 275 -16.10 18.19 25.62
N CYS A 276 -15.22 17.36 25.07
CA CYS A 276 -15.62 16.14 24.37
C CYS A 276 -14.65 14.98 24.58
N GLY A 277 -15.19 13.83 24.94
CA GLY A 277 -14.46 12.59 25.23
C GLY A 277 -14.45 11.58 24.08
N ASN A 278 -14.89 11.96 22.89
CA ASN A 278 -15.04 11.04 21.75
C ASN A 278 -13.69 10.81 21.06
N CYS A 279 -12.78 10.13 21.74
CA CYS A 279 -11.44 9.90 21.23
C CYS A 279 -11.45 8.91 20.06
N ASN A 280 -10.40 8.97 19.25
CA ASN A 280 -10.22 8.14 18.07
C ASN A 280 -8.74 7.78 17.91
N TYR A 281 -8.43 6.51 18.20
CA TYR A 281 -7.06 6.00 18.17
C TYR A 281 -6.45 6.02 16.78
N LEU A 282 -7.25 5.68 15.75
CA LEU A 282 -6.81 5.63 14.35
C LEU A 282 -6.28 6.97 13.82
N ILE A 283 -6.73 8.08 14.40
CA ILE A 283 -6.31 9.43 14.04
C ILE A 283 -5.61 10.15 15.20
N GLY A 284 -5.06 9.39 16.15
CA GLY A 284 -4.06 9.89 17.10
C GLY A 284 -4.57 10.33 18.47
N SER A 285 -5.64 9.73 19.00
CA SER A 285 -6.14 10.08 20.34
C SER A 285 -6.73 8.91 21.12
N ARG A 286 -6.49 8.87 22.44
CA ARG A 286 -7.13 7.90 23.34
C ARG A 286 -7.45 8.50 24.70
N CYS A 287 -8.31 7.85 25.46
CA CYS A 287 -8.63 8.20 26.83
C CYS A 287 -7.40 8.04 27.73
N GLU A 288 -7.12 9.09 28.51
CA GLU A 288 -6.09 9.08 29.52
C GLU A 288 -6.47 10.02 30.67
N ASN A 289 -5.92 9.79 31.85
CA ASN A 289 -6.02 10.75 32.94
C ASN A 289 -5.33 12.08 32.55
N TYR A 290 -6.00 13.23 32.70
CA TYR A 290 -5.43 14.52 32.25
C TYR A 290 -4.13 14.89 32.98
N ALA A 291 -3.93 14.39 34.20
CA ALA A 291 -2.69 14.63 34.96
C ALA A 291 -1.49 13.89 34.34
N GLU A 292 -1.74 12.81 33.61
CA GLU A 292 -0.73 11.99 32.92
C GLU A 292 -0.60 12.38 31.44
N ALA A 293 -1.73 12.65 30.77
CA ALA A 293 -1.76 13.11 29.38
C ALA A 293 -1.00 14.44 29.16
N GLY A 294 -0.98 15.29 30.19
CA GLY A 294 -0.59 16.68 30.04
C GLY A 294 -1.64 17.48 29.25
N GLY A 295 -1.49 18.80 29.21
CA GLY A 295 -2.38 19.67 28.42
C GLY A 295 -3.51 20.32 29.22
N VAL A 296 -4.70 20.39 28.61
CA VAL A 296 -5.84 21.19 29.11
C VAL A 296 -6.68 20.36 30.07
N GLN A 297 -7.00 20.93 31.23
CA GLN A 297 -7.91 20.28 32.18
C GLN A 297 -9.31 20.18 31.56
N PRO A 298 -9.98 19.00 31.59
CA PRO A 298 -11.34 18.86 31.10
C PRO A 298 -12.32 19.71 31.89
N THR A 299 -13.41 20.14 31.24
CA THR A 299 -14.45 20.97 31.86
C THR A 299 -15.08 20.27 33.08
N GLU A 300 -15.29 18.96 33.00
CA GLU A 300 -15.64 18.11 34.15
C GLU A 300 -14.85 16.79 34.14
N GLY A 301 -14.60 16.26 35.33
CA GLY A 301 -13.94 14.97 35.51
C GLY A 301 -12.41 15.03 35.45
N GLU A 302 -11.78 13.87 35.26
CA GLU A 302 -10.33 13.70 35.37
C GLU A 302 -9.68 13.02 34.13
N TYR A 303 -10.43 12.88 33.04
CA TYR A 303 -9.98 12.15 31.86
C TYR A 303 -10.22 12.97 30.59
N ILE A 304 -9.32 12.81 29.61
CA ILE A 304 -9.32 13.54 28.35
C ILE A 304 -8.81 12.64 27.22
N CYS A 305 -9.08 13.03 25.97
CA CYS A 305 -8.43 12.43 24.81
C CYS A 305 -6.98 12.92 24.71
N LYS A 306 -6.02 12.12 25.16
CA LYS A 306 -4.57 12.36 25.06
C LYS A 306 -4.15 12.42 23.58
N ASP A 307 -3.18 13.28 23.29
CA ASP A 307 -2.46 13.30 22.01
C ASP A 307 -1.51 12.10 21.90
N MET A 308 -1.63 11.35 20.81
CA MET A 308 -0.83 10.14 20.54
C MET A 308 0.21 10.37 19.45
N ASN A 309 0.33 11.60 18.96
CA ASN A 309 1.33 11.96 17.98
C ASN A 309 2.68 12.23 18.66
N CYS A 310 3.75 11.92 17.95
CA CYS A 310 5.12 12.11 18.40
C CYS A 310 5.63 13.45 17.89
N HIS A 311 5.59 14.46 18.77
CA HIS A 311 6.03 15.83 18.46
C HIS A 311 7.55 16.04 18.47
N ASN A 312 8.31 15.06 18.99
CA ASN A 312 9.76 15.15 19.12
C ASN A 312 10.45 13.91 18.54
N ALA A 313 9.90 13.37 17.44
CA ALA A 313 10.48 12.21 16.78
C ALA A 313 11.84 12.59 16.15
N PRO A 314 12.93 11.85 16.38
CA PRO A 314 14.24 12.17 15.82
C PRO A 314 14.27 12.03 14.29
N ASP A 315 15.03 12.91 13.64
CA ASP A 315 15.35 12.82 12.22
C ASP A 315 16.84 12.50 11.98
N ASN A 316 17.19 12.31 10.71
CA ASN A 316 18.55 12.01 10.26
C ASN A 316 19.53 13.19 10.36
N SER A 317 19.04 14.42 10.54
CA SER A 317 19.85 15.64 10.70
C SER A 317 20.12 15.98 12.17
N GLY A 318 19.73 15.10 13.11
CA GLY A 318 19.79 15.37 14.55
C GLY A 318 18.74 16.40 15.02
N GLY A 319 17.75 16.70 14.18
CA GLY A 319 16.57 17.49 14.46
C GLY A 319 15.40 16.64 14.97
N VAL A 320 14.23 17.27 15.00
CA VAL A 320 12.97 16.60 15.37
C VAL A 320 11.92 16.86 14.32
N VAL A 321 11.10 15.85 14.06
CA VAL A 321 9.98 15.86 13.15
C VAL A 321 8.69 15.51 13.91
N GLU A 322 7.58 15.94 13.33
CA GLU A 322 6.24 15.59 13.77
C GLU A 322 5.84 14.27 13.11
N LYS A 323 5.35 13.32 13.90
CA LYS A 323 4.89 12.02 13.41
C LYS A 323 3.55 11.67 14.02
N SER A 324 2.61 11.28 13.19
CA SER A 324 1.30 10.80 13.60
C SER A 324 1.43 9.43 14.26
N ASN A 325 0.50 9.10 15.17
CA ASN A 325 0.44 7.77 15.77
C ASN A 325 0.39 6.69 14.66
N GLY A 326 1.22 5.66 14.78
CA GLY A 326 1.35 4.57 13.81
C GLY A 326 2.29 4.83 12.64
N GLU A 327 2.79 6.06 12.44
CA GLU A 327 3.79 6.32 11.41
C GLU A 327 5.13 5.65 11.74
N SER A 328 5.84 5.22 10.71
CA SER A 328 7.22 4.74 10.82
C SER A 328 8.12 5.33 9.75
N TRP A 329 9.38 5.56 10.10
CA TRP A 329 10.37 6.22 9.23
C TRP A 329 11.76 5.66 9.45
N CYS A 330 12.65 5.90 8.47
CA CYS A 330 14.01 5.42 8.52
C CYS A 330 14.96 6.44 9.13
N VAL A 331 15.79 5.97 10.05
CA VAL A 331 16.90 6.72 10.64
C VAL A 331 18.21 5.97 10.42
N TYR A 332 19.30 6.69 10.15
CA TYR A 332 20.60 6.13 9.79
C TYR A 332 21.69 6.65 10.73
N ASP A 333 22.71 5.85 11.00
CA ASP A 333 23.86 6.28 11.83
C ASP A 333 24.77 7.31 11.11
N GLY A 334 24.60 7.51 9.80
CA GLY A 334 25.39 8.45 9.00
C GLY A 334 24.96 8.49 7.53
N SER A 335 25.85 8.98 6.67
CA SER A 335 25.66 8.97 5.22
C SER A 335 25.43 7.55 4.71
N ILE A 336 24.61 7.44 3.66
CA ILE A 336 24.24 6.18 3.05
C ILE A 336 24.37 6.25 1.53
N GLY A 337 24.78 5.13 0.97
CA GLY A 337 24.93 4.90 -0.46
C GLY A 337 26.08 5.63 -1.15
N ASP A 338 26.21 5.43 -2.46
CA ASP A 338 27.33 5.90 -3.32
C ASP A 338 28.73 5.52 -2.79
N GLY A 339 28.81 4.49 -1.94
CA GLY A 339 30.05 4.12 -1.29
C GLY A 339 30.48 5.06 -0.15
N ASP A 340 29.59 5.93 0.34
CA ASP A 340 29.81 6.81 1.50
C ASP A 340 29.29 6.22 2.82
N ASP A 341 28.73 5.00 2.78
CA ASP A 341 28.27 4.28 3.97
C ASP A 341 29.38 4.15 5.02
N LEU A 342 29.12 4.62 6.25
CA LEU A 342 30.09 4.58 7.33
C LEU A 342 30.41 3.16 7.80
N VAL A 343 31.66 2.87 8.11
CA VAL A 343 32.07 1.58 8.68
C VAL A 343 31.44 1.38 10.06
N GLY A 344 30.79 0.24 10.24
CA GLY A 344 30.08 -0.11 11.47
C GLY A 344 28.69 0.54 11.64
N SER A 345 28.19 1.28 10.64
CA SER A 345 26.84 1.83 10.66
C SER A 345 25.76 0.76 10.52
N ARG A 346 24.56 1.10 11.00
CA ARG A 346 23.33 0.38 10.70
C ARG A 346 22.19 1.34 10.37
N HIS A 347 21.13 0.76 9.83
CA HIS A 347 19.87 1.45 9.59
C HIS A 347 18.90 1.11 10.73
N TRP A 348 17.97 2.02 10.99
CA TRP A 348 16.99 1.90 12.05
C TRP A 348 15.60 2.22 11.51
N LYS A 349 14.63 1.42 11.92
CA LYS A 349 13.22 1.71 11.76
C LYS A 349 12.72 2.36 13.04
N TYR A 350 12.22 3.59 12.93
CA TYR A 350 11.54 4.26 14.03
C TYR A 350 10.03 4.18 13.82
N VAL A 351 9.27 4.12 14.90
CA VAL A 351 7.81 4.09 14.89
C VAL A 351 7.24 4.98 15.98
N CYS A 352 6.18 5.71 15.67
CA CYS A 352 5.41 6.45 16.66
C CYS A 352 4.30 5.56 17.21
N VAL A 353 4.37 5.25 18.50
CA VAL A 353 3.34 4.48 19.20
C VAL A 353 2.97 5.25 20.46
N ASP A 354 1.71 5.63 20.55
CA ASP A 354 1.14 6.20 21.77
C ASP A 354 1.72 7.53 22.27
N GLY A 355 2.25 8.32 21.34
CA GLY A 355 2.98 9.57 21.59
C GLY A 355 4.43 9.34 21.98
N GLU A 356 4.90 8.08 21.97
CA GLU A 356 6.26 7.68 22.24
C GLU A 356 6.93 7.15 20.97
N THR A 357 8.21 7.46 20.82
CA THR A 357 8.98 6.96 19.69
C THR A 357 9.73 5.70 20.10
N GLU A 358 9.46 4.60 19.41
CA GLU A 358 10.21 3.35 19.53
C GLU A 358 11.13 3.16 18.32
N SER A 359 12.25 2.46 18.51
CA SER A 359 13.24 2.21 17.48
C SER A 359 13.62 0.73 17.42
N GLU A 360 13.69 0.19 16.22
CA GLU A 360 14.11 -1.17 15.91
C GLU A 360 15.33 -1.13 14.96
N PRO A 361 16.47 -1.72 15.30
CA PRO A 361 17.59 -1.81 14.38
C PRO A 361 17.28 -2.80 13.25
N CYS A 362 17.62 -2.43 12.01
CA CYS A 362 17.76 -3.41 10.94
C CYS A 362 19.00 -4.30 11.18
N SER A 363 19.07 -5.43 10.49
CA SER A 363 20.16 -6.42 10.64
C SER A 363 21.56 -5.81 10.57
N ASP A 364 22.47 -6.38 11.37
CA ASP A 364 23.88 -5.96 11.47
C ASP A 364 24.59 -6.02 10.11
N PHE A 365 25.69 -5.25 10.00
CA PHE A 365 26.53 -5.19 8.80
C PHE A 365 25.75 -4.78 7.55
N ARG A 366 24.69 -3.98 7.70
CA ARG A 366 23.81 -3.54 6.61
C ARG A 366 23.31 -4.69 5.74
N ASN A 367 23.14 -5.89 6.33
CA ASN A 367 22.48 -7.02 5.68
C ASN A 367 21.00 -6.72 5.42
N GLU A 368 20.43 -5.80 6.20
CA GLU A 368 19.15 -5.16 5.92
C GLU A 368 19.33 -3.65 5.87
N ILE A 369 18.55 -3.02 5.02
CA ILE A 369 18.40 -1.57 4.93
C ILE A 369 16.98 -1.18 5.31
N CYS A 370 16.86 -0.04 5.98
CA CYS A 370 15.56 0.58 6.17
C CYS A 370 15.13 1.27 4.88
N SER A 371 13.95 0.90 4.38
CA SER A 371 13.25 1.57 3.29
C SER A 371 11.97 2.21 3.82
N GLN A 372 11.69 3.44 3.40
CA GLN A 372 10.47 4.15 3.77
C GLN A 372 9.66 4.54 2.52
N GLY A 373 8.35 4.50 2.65
CA GLY A 373 7.38 4.98 1.67
C GLY A 373 6.21 5.66 2.36
N GLY A 374 5.23 6.13 1.59
CA GLY A 374 4.05 6.74 2.17
C GLY A 374 3.21 7.50 1.16
N SER A 375 1.96 7.77 1.54
CA SER A 375 1.01 8.58 0.78
C SER A 375 0.33 9.58 1.71
N ASP A 376 -0.04 10.75 1.19
CA ASP A 376 -0.82 11.77 1.90
C ASP A 376 -0.24 12.20 3.26
N GLY A 377 1.09 12.20 3.39
CA GLY A 377 1.80 12.64 4.60
C GLY A 377 1.85 11.60 5.71
N PHE A 378 1.41 10.37 5.48
CA PHE A 378 1.60 9.23 6.39
C PHE A 378 2.73 8.34 5.87
N SER A 379 3.77 8.17 6.67
CA SER A 379 4.98 7.40 6.36
C SER A 379 4.97 6.02 7.00
N GLN A 380 5.44 5.04 6.25
CA GLN A 380 5.71 3.68 6.72
C GLN A 380 7.13 3.28 6.34
N ALA A 381 7.80 2.59 7.27
CA ALA A 381 9.14 2.08 7.09
C ALA A 381 9.22 0.59 7.40
N THR A 382 10.12 -0.09 6.68
CA THR A 382 10.41 -1.50 6.87
C THR A 382 11.90 -1.77 6.71
N CYS A 383 12.41 -2.71 7.50
CA CYS A 383 13.73 -3.28 7.26
C CYS A 383 13.57 -4.37 6.20
N ARG A 384 14.31 -4.26 5.10
CA ARG A 384 14.34 -5.26 4.04
C ARG A 384 15.77 -5.68 3.75
N THR A 385 15.95 -6.88 3.20
CA THR A 385 17.27 -7.37 2.82
C THR A 385 17.95 -6.42 1.83
N ASN A 386 19.22 -6.12 2.07
CA ASN A 386 20.06 -5.38 1.15
C ASN A 386 20.45 -6.29 -0.02
N LYS A 387 20.06 -5.93 -1.25
CA LYS A 387 20.28 -6.74 -2.46
C LYS A 387 21.64 -6.52 -3.13
N TRP A 388 22.60 -5.87 -2.45
CA TRP A 388 23.95 -5.58 -2.97
C TRP A 388 24.65 -6.73 -3.71
N SER A 389 24.49 -7.98 -3.25
CA SER A 389 25.16 -9.14 -3.85
C SER A 389 24.68 -9.44 -5.27
N VAL A 390 23.44 -9.04 -5.59
CA VAL A 390 22.85 -9.21 -6.91
C VAL A 390 23.59 -8.33 -7.93
N CYS A 391 23.95 -7.10 -7.55
CA CYS A 391 24.69 -6.16 -8.41
C CYS A 391 25.99 -6.78 -8.91
N SER A 392 26.81 -7.32 -7.99
CA SER A 392 28.07 -7.98 -8.35
C SER A 392 27.88 -9.22 -9.22
N SER A 393 26.80 -9.99 -9.00
CA SER A 393 26.53 -11.20 -9.78
C SER A 393 26.06 -10.91 -11.22
N SER A 394 25.55 -9.71 -11.47
CA SER A 394 25.12 -9.26 -12.80
C SER A 394 26.28 -8.77 -13.68
N ASN A 395 27.46 -8.53 -13.10
CA ASN A 395 28.67 -8.18 -13.83
C ASN A 395 29.30 -9.46 -14.42
N ASN A 396 28.83 -9.91 -15.59
CA ASN A 396 29.33 -11.11 -16.27
C ASN A 396 30.34 -10.77 -17.40
N GLU A 397 31.29 -11.67 -17.65
CA GLU A 397 32.43 -11.44 -18.57
C GLU A 397 32.12 -11.61 -20.08
N GLU A 398 30.95 -12.14 -20.50
CA GLU A 398 30.85 -12.71 -21.87
C GLU A 398 29.91 -12.04 -22.90
N SER A 399 28.90 -11.25 -22.54
CA SER A 399 28.22 -10.33 -23.49
C SER A 399 26.98 -9.72 -22.86
N GLU A 400 26.84 -8.40 -23.01
CA GLU A 400 25.65 -7.59 -22.70
C GLU A 400 25.34 -7.52 -21.19
N MET A 401 25.47 -6.31 -20.61
CA MET A 401 24.98 -6.05 -19.25
C MET A 401 23.48 -6.33 -19.23
N VAL A 402 23.02 -7.07 -18.23
CA VAL A 402 21.61 -7.43 -18.08
C VAL A 402 20.99 -6.80 -16.84
N GLY A 403 19.83 -6.18 -16.99
CA GLY A 403 18.92 -5.79 -15.91
C GLY A 403 17.94 -6.93 -15.61
N TYR A 404 17.23 -6.83 -14.49
CA TYR A 404 16.19 -7.80 -14.10
C TYR A 404 14.85 -7.07 -13.98
N HIS A 405 13.91 -7.40 -14.87
CA HIS A 405 12.60 -6.76 -14.94
C HIS A 405 11.51 -7.83 -15.18
N ASP A 406 10.40 -7.73 -14.44
CA ASP A 406 9.23 -8.64 -14.53
C ASP A 406 9.58 -10.14 -14.59
N GLY A 407 10.62 -10.56 -13.86
CA GLY A 407 11.04 -11.96 -13.79
C GLY A 407 11.98 -12.43 -14.91
N GLU A 408 12.30 -11.57 -15.88
CA GLU A 408 13.19 -11.87 -17.00
C GLU A 408 14.48 -11.02 -16.97
N TYR A 409 15.55 -11.53 -17.59
CA TYR A 409 16.81 -10.78 -17.74
C TYR A 409 16.82 -10.09 -19.11
N GLU A 410 16.92 -8.77 -19.12
CA GLU A 410 16.92 -7.94 -20.33
C GLU A 410 18.25 -7.20 -20.48
N VAL A 411 18.67 -6.93 -21.72
CA VAL A 411 19.90 -6.18 -21.99
C VAL A 411 19.72 -4.72 -21.62
N VAL A 412 20.63 -4.19 -20.81
CA VAL A 412 20.67 -2.78 -20.41
C VAL A 412 20.91 -1.92 -21.64
N ASN A 413 19.94 -1.06 -21.98
CA ASN A 413 20.11 -0.05 -23.01
C ASN A 413 20.62 1.25 -22.37
N TYR A 414 21.92 1.51 -22.51
CA TYR A 414 22.53 2.78 -22.08
C TYR A 414 22.27 3.87 -23.11
N ASN A 415 21.67 5.00 -22.69
CA ASN A 415 21.50 6.16 -23.55
C ASN A 415 22.72 7.09 -23.43
N GLU A 416 23.64 7.01 -24.40
CA GLU A 416 24.82 7.88 -24.47
C GLU A 416 24.50 9.39 -24.53
N GLU A 417 23.32 9.79 -25.03
CA GLU A 417 22.94 11.21 -25.13
C GLU A 417 22.44 11.78 -23.78
N GLU A 418 21.85 10.95 -22.93
CA GLU A 418 21.27 11.34 -21.63
C GLU A 418 22.14 10.91 -20.43
N ASN A 419 23.16 10.06 -20.65
CA ASN A 419 24.01 9.50 -19.60
C ASN A 419 23.19 8.75 -18.52
N GLU A 420 22.12 8.10 -18.97
CA GLU A 420 21.14 7.40 -18.13
C GLU A 420 20.82 6.02 -18.73
N ILE A 421 20.42 5.09 -17.86
CA ILE A 421 19.89 3.79 -18.25
C ILE A 421 18.36 3.88 -18.31
N ASP A 422 17.79 3.12 -19.23
CA ASP A 422 16.35 2.83 -19.28
C ASP A 422 15.78 2.44 -17.90
N GLU A 423 14.78 3.17 -17.43
CA GLU A 423 14.14 2.94 -16.11
C GLU A 423 13.64 1.51 -15.96
N ASP A 424 13.22 0.88 -17.06
CA ASP A 424 12.72 -0.49 -17.10
C ASP A 424 13.82 -1.53 -16.80
N THR A 425 15.11 -1.16 -16.86
CA THR A 425 16.25 -2.04 -16.58
C THR A 425 17.00 -1.72 -15.29
N LYS A 426 16.52 -0.74 -14.51
CA LYS A 426 17.09 -0.42 -13.19
C LYS A 426 16.93 -1.60 -12.24
N MET A 427 18.02 -1.97 -11.59
CA MET A 427 18.02 -3.01 -10.57
C MET A 427 17.91 -2.39 -9.18
N GLU A 428 17.06 -2.96 -8.34
CA GLU A 428 16.91 -2.48 -6.96
C GLU A 428 18.24 -2.62 -6.20
N ASP A 429 18.57 -1.58 -5.41
CA ASP A 429 19.83 -1.44 -4.66
C ASP A 429 21.10 -1.46 -5.49
N CYS A 430 21.02 -1.29 -6.82
CA CYS A 430 22.17 -1.21 -7.69
C CYS A 430 22.18 0.11 -8.47
N ASP A 431 23.36 0.71 -8.57
CA ASP A 431 23.64 1.82 -9.46
C ASP A 431 24.59 1.36 -10.55
N TYR A 432 24.30 1.78 -11.78
CA TYR A 432 25.23 1.58 -12.89
C TYR A 432 26.29 2.66 -12.89
N LYS A 433 27.53 2.26 -13.14
CA LYS A 433 28.64 3.19 -13.32
C LYS A 433 29.47 2.77 -14.54
N HIS A 434 29.77 3.75 -15.38
CA HIS A 434 30.80 3.65 -16.40
C HIS A 434 32.15 4.03 -15.77
N ILE A 435 33.05 3.07 -15.63
CA ILE A 435 34.37 3.27 -15.04
C ILE A 435 35.38 3.51 -16.15
N PHE A 436 35.82 4.76 -16.31
CA PHE A 436 36.87 5.15 -17.25
C PHE A 436 38.22 5.29 -16.52
N LEU A 437 39.17 4.41 -16.81
CA LEU A 437 40.51 4.47 -16.21
C LEU A 437 41.56 4.98 -17.21
N SER A 438 41.43 4.58 -18.48
CA SER A 438 42.21 5.08 -19.60
C SER A 438 41.53 4.80 -20.93
N SER A 439 42.08 5.31 -22.03
CA SER A 439 41.58 5.05 -23.39
C SER A 439 41.52 3.57 -23.80
N GLU A 440 42.23 2.69 -23.10
CA GLU A 440 42.24 1.24 -23.36
C GLU A 440 41.66 0.43 -22.17
N MET A 441 41.21 1.10 -21.11
CA MET A 441 40.68 0.49 -19.89
C MET A 441 39.46 1.28 -19.42
N GLU A 442 38.33 0.97 -20.05
CA GLU A 442 37.01 1.42 -19.65
C GLU A 442 36.06 0.23 -19.61
N PHE A 443 35.14 0.22 -18.65
CA PHE A 443 34.15 -0.84 -18.51
C PHE A 443 32.97 -0.35 -17.69
N ASP A 444 31.81 -0.97 -17.92
CA ASP A 444 30.60 -0.71 -17.17
C ASP A 444 30.46 -1.70 -16.03
N LEU A 445 29.85 -1.29 -14.92
CA LEU A 445 29.53 -2.16 -13.78
C LEU A 445 28.20 -1.76 -13.14
N TRP A 446 27.49 -2.77 -12.63
CA TRP A 446 26.52 -2.62 -11.57
C TRP A 446 27.24 -2.62 -10.23
N LEU A 447 27.14 -1.50 -9.51
CA LEU A 447 27.67 -1.33 -8.16
C LEU A 447 26.52 -1.29 -7.16
N PRO A 448 26.71 -1.80 -5.93
CA PRO A 448 25.73 -1.60 -4.87
C PRO A 448 25.48 -0.11 -4.63
N LYS A 449 24.21 0.28 -4.68
CA LYS A 449 23.75 1.59 -4.22
C LYS A 449 24.00 1.75 -2.72
N TYR A 450 23.74 0.70 -1.94
CA TYR A 450 23.99 0.66 -0.49
C TYR A 450 25.04 -0.40 -0.18
N ALA A 451 26.24 0.03 0.18
CA ALA A 451 27.37 -0.89 0.34
C ALA A 451 27.15 -1.82 1.55
N PRO A 452 27.46 -3.13 1.46
CA PRO A 452 27.36 -4.01 2.63
C PRO A 452 28.37 -3.61 3.71
N GLY A 453 28.06 -3.95 4.97
CA GLY A 453 29.05 -3.91 6.05
C GLY A 453 29.77 -5.25 6.18
N PHE A 454 30.93 -5.26 6.82
CA PHE A 454 31.70 -6.49 7.03
C PHE A 454 31.96 -6.80 8.50
N ASP A 455 31.79 -8.09 8.83
CA ASP A 455 32.31 -8.64 10.07
C ASP A 455 33.80 -8.96 9.92
N VAL A 456 34.64 -7.96 10.11
CA VAL A 456 36.10 -8.10 10.02
C VAL A 456 36.71 -8.81 11.24
N VAL A 457 35.94 -9.10 12.28
CA VAL A 457 36.42 -9.80 13.48
C VAL A 457 36.29 -11.30 13.31
N ASP A 458 35.11 -11.78 12.94
CA ASP A 458 34.82 -13.20 12.83
C ASP A 458 34.92 -13.72 11.38
N ASN A 459 34.81 -12.85 10.37
CA ASN A 459 34.79 -13.24 8.96
C ASN A 459 35.67 -12.36 8.03
N TYR A 460 36.87 -12.00 8.50
CA TYR A 460 37.85 -11.20 7.75
C TYR A 460 38.12 -11.70 6.32
N GLY A 461 38.21 -13.02 6.12
CA GLY A 461 38.58 -13.61 4.83
C GLY A 461 37.56 -13.33 3.72
N SER A 462 36.26 -13.31 4.03
CA SER A 462 35.22 -12.99 3.05
C SER A 462 35.23 -11.50 2.67
N ALA A 463 35.55 -10.61 3.62
CA ALA A 463 35.68 -9.18 3.35
C ALA A 463 36.85 -8.90 2.39
N GLU A 464 38.00 -9.55 2.62
CA GLU A 464 39.18 -9.40 1.76
C GLU A 464 38.91 -9.88 0.32
N GLU A 465 38.20 -11.00 0.15
CA GLU A 465 37.81 -11.52 -1.17
C GLU A 465 36.86 -10.57 -1.92
N ILE A 466 35.94 -9.91 -1.21
CA ILE A 466 35.01 -8.93 -1.82
C ILE A 466 35.76 -7.67 -2.22
N CYS A 467 36.54 -7.06 -1.32
CA CYS A 467 37.33 -5.87 -1.63
C CYS A 467 38.32 -6.09 -2.78
N ALA A 468 38.89 -7.29 -2.87
CA ALA A 468 39.85 -7.64 -3.91
C ALA A 468 39.27 -7.67 -5.33
N GLN A 469 37.94 -7.66 -5.49
CA GLN A 469 37.30 -7.55 -6.80
C GLN A 469 37.64 -6.23 -7.50
N ALA A 470 37.88 -5.16 -6.75
CA ALA A 470 38.32 -3.86 -7.27
C ALA A 470 39.84 -3.74 -7.45
N ASN A 471 40.61 -4.85 -7.37
CA ASN A 471 42.05 -4.79 -7.64
C ASN A 471 42.33 -4.74 -9.14
N MET A 472 42.99 -3.69 -9.60
CA MET A 472 43.36 -3.53 -11.01
C MET A 472 44.81 -3.08 -11.21
N GLU A 473 45.48 -3.66 -12.20
CA GLU A 473 46.83 -3.27 -12.63
C GLU A 473 46.74 -2.47 -13.93
N CYS A 474 47.06 -1.16 -13.89
CA CYS A 474 47.19 -0.36 -15.09
C CYS A 474 48.64 -0.27 -15.57
N THR A 475 48.89 -0.66 -16.82
CA THR A 475 50.22 -0.57 -17.45
C THR A 475 50.35 0.67 -18.33
N VAL A 476 51.25 1.58 -17.95
CA VAL A 476 51.58 2.81 -18.70
C VAL A 476 52.72 2.57 -19.69
N ILE A 477 52.56 3.03 -20.94
CA ILE A 477 53.57 2.83 -22.00
C ILE A 477 54.30 4.13 -22.32
N TYR A 478 55.63 4.08 -22.18
CA TYR A 478 56.54 5.18 -22.50
C TYR A 478 57.40 4.86 -23.72
N VAL A 479 57.51 5.83 -24.64
CA VAL A 479 58.42 5.77 -25.79
C VAL A 479 59.47 6.88 -25.66
N LYS A 480 60.71 6.58 -26.05
CA LYS A 480 61.82 7.52 -25.95
C LYS A 480 62.04 8.25 -27.27
N GLU A 481 61.60 9.51 -27.35
CA GLU A 481 61.80 10.38 -28.51
C GLU A 481 62.83 11.48 -28.21
N MET A 482 63.82 11.64 -29.10
CA MET A 482 64.87 12.70 -29.06
C MET A 482 65.50 13.03 -27.69
N GLY A 483 65.49 12.10 -26.72
CA GLY A 483 66.12 12.25 -25.41
C GLY A 483 65.17 12.37 -24.22
N SER A 484 63.87 12.58 -24.44
CA SER A 484 62.82 12.53 -23.41
C SER A 484 62.01 11.24 -23.52
N TRP A 485 61.47 10.79 -22.39
CA TRP A 485 60.39 9.79 -22.38
C TRP A 485 59.07 10.54 -22.55
N GLU A 486 58.23 10.03 -23.43
CA GLU A 486 56.88 10.53 -23.68
C GLU A 486 55.91 9.38 -23.44
N CYS A 487 54.86 9.63 -22.67
CA CYS A 487 53.79 8.67 -22.47
C CYS A 487 52.95 8.60 -23.74
N VAL A 488 52.66 7.39 -24.21
CA VAL A 488 51.93 7.15 -25.47
C VAL A 488 50.69 6.28 -25.30
N ALA A 489 50.48 5.68 -24.13
CA ALA A 489 49.26 4.94 -23.79
C ALA A 489 49.06 4.87 -22.27
N ASN A 490 47.80 4.92 -21.83
CA ASN A 490 47.35 4.82 -20.43
C ASN A 490 47.99 5.85 -19.50
N CYS A 491 48.19 7.07 -19.99
CA CYS A 491 48.83 8.13 -19.22
C CYS A 491 47.96 8.59 -18.04
N GLU A 492 46.65 8.43 -18.19
CA GLU A 492 45.60 8.72 -17.20
C GLU A 492 45.78 7.91 -15.91
N CYS A 493 46.43 6.76 -15.96
CA CYS A 493 46.72 5.95 -14.78
C CYS A 493 47.73 6.60 -13.81
N GLU A 494 48.46 7.61 -14.27
CA GLU A 494 49.30 8.44 -13.40
C GLU A 494 48.57 9.70 -12.89
N GLU A 495 47.31 9.91 -13.29
CA GLU A 495 46.47 11.02 -12.87
C GLU A 495 45.62 10.66 -11.63
N GLU A 496 45.06 11.68 -10.98
CA GLU A 496 44.23 11.50 -9.77
C GLU A 496 42.91 10.78 -10.07
N SER A 497 42.37 10.98 -11.28
CA SER A 497 41.13 10.36 -11.77
C SER A 497 41.17 8.83 -11.69
N PHE A 498 42.32 8.21 -11.98
CA PHE A 498 42.48 6.76 -11.81
C PHE A 498 42.21 6.32 -10.37
N SER A 499 42.82 7.01 -9.40
CA SER A 499 42.67 6.63 -7.99
C SER A 499 41.28 6.95 -7.44
N GLN A 500 40.62 8.00 -7.94
CA GLN A 500 39.24 8.35 -7.59
C GLN A 500 38.26 7.30 -8.12
N ASN A 501 38.30 7.00 -9.42
CA ASN A 501 37.41 6.01 -10.05
C ASN A 501 37.59 4.60 -9.46
N MET A 502 38.83 4.21 -9.16
CA MET A 502 39.10 2.95 -8.46
C MET A 502 38.59 2.95 -7.01
N ASN A 503 38.66 4.09 -6.33
CA ASN A 503 38.13 4.20 -4.96
C ASN A 503 36.61 4.15 -4.94
N GLU A 504 35.91 4.80 -5.86
CA GLU A 504 34.45 4.74 -6.00
C GLU A 504 33.99 3.29 -6.21
N TRP A 505 34.66 2.56 -7.10
CA TRP A 505 34.41 1.13 -7.23
C TRP A 505 34.68 0.38 -5.92
N CYS A 506 35.86 0.56 -5.32
CA CYS A 506 36.24 -0.13 -4.10
C CYS A 506 35.28 0.14 -2.94
N SER A 507 34.88 1.39 -2.70
CA SER A 507 34.03 1.81 -1.59
C SER A 507 32.58 1.37 -1.73
N SER A 508 32.09 1.15 -2.96
CA SER A 508 30.76 0.58 -3.21
C SER A 508 30.66 -0.91 -2.82
N LEU A 509 31.79 -1.64 -2.80
CA LEU A 509 31.79 -3.09 -2.53
C LEU A 509 31.60 -3.42 -1.05
N GLY A 510 31.70 -2.44 -0.16
CA GLY A 510 31.45 -2.61 1.27
C GLY A 510 32.29 -1.69 2.14
N ASP A 511 32.81 -2.21 3.25
CA ASP A 511 33.75 -1.50 4.13
C ASP A 511 35.20 -1.49 3.55
N CYS A 512 35.34 -1.28 2.24
CA CYS A 512 36.61 -1.15 1.52
C CYS A 512 36.86 0.30 1.08
N GLY A 513 38.05 0.60 0.56
CA GLY A 513 38.34 1.92 0.03
C GLY A 513 38.71 2.93 1.12
N PHE A 514 38.68 4.21 0.77
CA PHE A 514 38.71 5.29 1.74
C PHE A 514 37.34 5.40 2.43
N LYS A 515 37.30 5.23 3.75
CA LYS A 515 36.06 5.26 4.53
C LYS A 515 36.23 6.02 5.84
N MET A 516 35.11 6.42 6.43
CA MET A 516 35.03 6.80 7.83
C MET A 516 34.20 5.78 8.61
N ASN A 517 34.53 5.59 9.87
CA ASN A 517 33.69 4.83 10.79
C ASN A 517 32.69 5.74 11.52
N ILE A 518 31.73 5.15 12.22
CA ILE A 518 30.75 5.88 13.04
C ILE A 518 31.35 6.74 14.18
N ALA A 519 32.64 6.58 14.50
CA ALA A 519 33.35 7.43 15.46
C ALA A 519 34.00 8.66 14.80
N GLY A 520 33.94 8.76 13.47
CA GLY A 520 34.58 9.81 12.68
C GLY A 520 36.08 9.59 12.45
N ASP A 521 36.59 8.37 12.70
CA ASP A 521 37.97 8.04 12.34
C ASP A 521 38.01 7.63 10.86
N GLU A 522 38.92 8.27 10.12
CA GLU A 522 39.25 7.91 8.74
C GLU A 522 40.09 6.62 8.73
N ASP A 523 39.71 5.68 7.85
CA ASP A 523 40.52 4.50 7.56
C ASP A 523 40.71 4.36 6.05
N ALA A 524 41.92 3.97 5.66
CA ALA A 524 42.29 3.73 4.28
C ALA A 524 42.40 2.22 4.07
N ALA A 525 41.27 1.58 3.77
CA ALA A 525 41.20 0.17 3.38
C ALA A 525 41.50 -0.01 1.88
N TYR A 526 42.48 0.75 1.36
CA TYR A 526 42.96 0.68 -0.02
C TYR A 526 44.46 0.97 -0.10
N SER A 527 45.09 0.59 -1.21
CA SER A 527 46.49 0.91 -1.49
C SER A 527 46.71 1.16 -2.97
N VAL A 528 47.46 2.20 -3.30
CA VAL A 528 47.89 2.51 -4.67
C VAL A 528 49.43 2.50 -4.71
N GLU A 529 50.00 1.70 -5.60
CA GLU A 529 51.45 1.57 -5.77
C GLU A 529 51.92 2.16 -7.11
N ASN A 530 53.11 2.76 -7.11
CA ASN A 530 53.79 3.31 -8.29
C ASN A 530 53.11 4.52 -8.97
N THR A 531 52.21 5.21 -8.27
CA THR A 531 51.52 6.44 -8.74
C THR A 531 52.09 7.70 -8.06
N PRO A 532 52.07 8.89 -8.68
CA PRO A 532 52.56 10.13 -8.05
C PRO A 532 51.85 10.45 -6.73
N ALA A 533 52.55 11.08 -5.77
CA ALA A 533 52.02 11.44 -4.45
C ALA A 533 50.81 12.42 -4.46
N ALA A 534 50.41 12.92 -5.63
CA ALA A 534 49.21 13.73 -5.84
C ALA A 534 47.94 12.89 -6.07
N ALA A 535 48.06 11.57 -6.23
CA ALA A 535 46.93 10.65 -6.41
C ALA A 535 46.38 10.12 -5.07
N SER A 536 46.44 10.93 -4.01
CA SER A 536 45.74 10.61 -2.76
C SER A 536 44.26 10.87 -2.97
N VAL A 537 43.43 9.83 -2.84
CA VAL A 537 41.97 9.98 -2.79
C VAL A 537 41.65 10.95 -1.65
N GLN A 538 41.04 12.09 -2.00
CA GLN A 538 40.41 12.95 -1.01
C GLN A 538 38.94 12.56 -0.96
N GLY A 539 38.49 12.01 0.17
CA GLY A 539 37.06 11.83 0.38
C GLY A 539 36.36 13.18 0.35
N SER A 540 35.31 13.30 -0.46
CA SER A 540 34.40 14.42 -0.39
C SER A 540 33.43 14.15 0.77
N LEU A 541 33.64 14.81 1.90
CA LEU A 541 32.63 14.86 2.95
C LEU A 541 31.56 15.88 2.57
N ASP A 542 30.65 15.48 1.69
CA ASP A 542 29.36 16.15 1.66
C ASP A 542 28.44 15.43 2.64
N TRP A 543 28.42 15.91 3.88
CA TRP A 543 27.53 15.38 4.92
C TRP A 543 26.07 15.80 4.69
N GLU A 544 25.77 16.58 3.64
CA GLU A 544 24.42 16.96 3.25
C GLU A 544 23.68 15.78 2.59
N GLY A 545 23.40 14.75 3.39
CA GLY A 545 22.34 13.76 3.25
C GLY A 545 21.91 13.36 1.84
N ASN A 546 22.61 12.38 1.25
CA ASN A 546 21.97 11.49 0.29
C ASN A 546 20.99 10.60 1.06
N TYR A 547 19.71 10.92 0.96
CA TYR A 547 18.63 10.11 1.55
C TYR A 547 18.28 8.98 0.58
N VAL A 548 17.92 7.80 1.11
CA VAL A 548 17.28 6.75 0.32
C VAL A 548 16.09 7.37 -0.41
N GLU A 549 16.17 7.46 -1.74
CA GLU A 549 14.99 7.70 -2.54
C GLU A 549 14.02 6.53 -2.30
N PRO A 550 12.71 6.79 -2.12
CA PRO A 550 11.73 5.74 -1.87
C PRO A 550 11.92 4.62 -2.89
N GLY A 551 12.14 3.39 -2.40
CA GLY A 551 12.02 2.22 -3.26
C GLY A 551 10.63 2.21 -3.88
N ASP A 552 10.53 1.79 -5.15
CA ASP A 552 9.26 1.71 -5.84
C ASP A 552 8.24 0.98 -4.97
N THR A 553 7.12 1.65 -4.69
CA THR A 553 6.05 1.16 -3.82
C THR A 553 5.44 -0.16 -4.32
N GLY A 554 5.81 -0.64 -5.52
CA GLY A 554 5.46 -1.97 -6.03
C GLY A 554 5.70 -3.11 -5.03
N ASP A 555 6.79 -3.06 -4.25
CA ASP A 555 7.09 -4.08 -3.23
C ASP A 555 6.33 -3.89 -1.90
N LEU A 556 5.76 -2.71 -1.65
CA LEU A 556 4.76 -2.49 -0.58
C LEU A 556 3.35 -2.89 -1.04
N VAL A 557 3.07 -2.82 -2.35
CA VAL A 557 1.76 -3.10 -2.95
C VAL A 557 1.58 -4.59 -3.26
N GLY A 558 2.65 -5.39 -3.34
CA GLY A 558 2.57 -6.85 -3.32
C GLY A 558 1.91 -7.45 -2.07
N GLY A 559 1.66 -6.63 -1.04
CA GLY A 559 0.83 -6.96 0.13
C GLY A 559 -0.37 -6.02 0.37
N ALA A 560 -0.62 -5.02 -0.50
CA ALA A 560 -1.57 -3.93 -0.23
C ALA A 560 -2.61 -3.67 -1.35
N GLU A 561 -2.75 -4.54 -2.37
CA GLU A 561 -3.94 -4.52 -3.23
C GLU A 561 -5.24 -4.92 -2.51
N GLY A 562 -5.17 -5.25 -1.22
CA GLY A 562 -6.33 -5.52 -0.37
C GLY A 562 -6.83 -4.37 0.50
N MET A 563 -6.26 -3.14 0.44
CA MET A 563 -6.61 -2.08 1.42
C MET A 563 -6.85 -0.66 0.88
N VAL A 564 -6.88 -0.41 -0.44
CA VAL A 564 -7.32 0.89 -0.98
C VAL A 564 -8.68 0.77 -1.65
N GLY A 565 -9.69 0.49 -0.82
CA GLY A 565 -11.10 0.49 -1.18
C GLY A 565 -11.90 1.65 -0.56
N VAL A 566 -11.28 2.81 -0.30
CA VAL A 566 -12.00 3.97 0.27
C VAL A 566 -11.57 5.30 -0.38
N SER A 567 -11.62 5.40 -1.71
CA SER A 567 -11.57 6.70 -2.40
C SER A 567 -12.75 6.95 -3.35
N GLY A 568 -13.72 6.05 -3.43
CA GLY A 568 -14.84 6.15 -4.38
C GLY A 568 -16.13 6.83 -3.90
N ALA A 569 -16.32 7.08 -2.60
CA ALA A 569 -17.65 7.49 -2.07
C ALA A 569 -17.70 8.81 -1.29
N TRP A 570 -16.56 9.43 -0.98
CA TRP A 570 -16.52 10.68 -0.19
C TRP A 570 -16.16 11.93 -1.02
N GLY A 571 -15.68 11.76 -2.26
CA GLY A 571 -15.30 12.86 -3.15
C GLY A 571 -16.45 13.64 -3.81
N GLU A 572 -17.68 13.11 -3.82
CA GLU A 572 -18.81 13.75 -4.51
C GLU A 572 -19.79 14.53 -3.61
N ILE A 573 -19.61 14.52 -2.27
CA ILE A 573 -20.54 15.22 -1.37
C ILE A 573 -20.01 16.62 -0.95
N LEU A 574 -18.71 16.88 -1.02
CA LEU A 574 -18.14 18.19 -0.63
C LEU A 574 -18.11 19.24 -1.75
N LEU A 575 -18.38 18.89 -3.01
CA LEU A 575 -18.38 19.83 -4.14
C LEU A 575 -19.75 20.48 -4.42
N SER A 576 -20.79 20.21 -3.63
CA SER A 576 -22.13 20.78 -3.83
C SER A 576 -22.54 21.90 -2.86
N TYR A 577 -21.68 22.27 -1.89
CA TYR A 577 -22.01 23.25 -0.85
C TYR A 577 -21.19 24.54 -0.85
N ALA A 578 -20.33 24.77 -1.85
CA ALA A 578 -19.43 25.92 -1.90
C ALA A 578 -19.76 26.97 -2.99
N ASP A 579 -20.91 26.90 -3.67
CA ASP A 579 -21.20 27.78 -4.83
C ASP A 579 -22.40 28.73 -4.69
N GLU A 580 -23.00 28.85 -3.51
CA GLU A 580 -24.02 29.88 -3.25
C GLU A 580 -23.76 30.59 -1.93
N ASN A 581 -22.87 31.60 -1.94
CA ASN A 581 -22.98 32.87 -1.21
C ASN A 581 -21.60 33.54 -1.07
N TYR A 582 -21.13 34.23 -2.11
CA TYR A 582 -20.17 35.32 -1.91
C TYR A 582 -20.29 36.39 -3.01
N GLU A 583 -21.42 37.12 -3.00
CA GLU A 583 -21.48 38.41 -3.72
C GLU A 583 -20.76 39.50 -2.92
N GLY A 584 -19.59 39.90 -3.43
CA GLY A 584 -19.24 41.32 -3.65
C GLY A 584 -18.92 42.20 -2.44
N VAL A 585 -17.62 42.45 -2.22
CA VAL A 585 -17.15 43.80 -1.86
C VAL A 585 -15.80 44.07 -2.55
N SER A 586 -15.82 45.11 -3.40
CA SER A 586 -14.69 45.73 -4.07
C SER A 586 -13.75 46.48 -3.11
N SER A 587 -12.43 46.46 -3.34
CA SER A 587 -11.62 47.70 -3.36
C SER A 587 -10.20 47.46 -3.88
N SER A 588 -9.75 48.45 -4.66
CA SER A 588 -8.52 48.58 -5.46
C SER A 588 -7.24 48.75 -4.63
N PRO A 589 -6.04 48.63 -5.24
CA PRO A 589 -4.75 48.81 -4.57
C PRO A 589 -4.31 50.29 -4.56
N PRO A 590 -3.36 50.69 -3.70
CA PRO A 590 -2.58 51.89 -3.92
C PRO A 590 -1.10 51.59 -4.20
N ASP A 591 -0.61 52.33 -5.20
CA ASP A 591 0.77 52.47 -5.63
C ASP A 591 1.69 53.18 -4.61
N GLU A 592 2.98 53.06 -4.93
CA GLU A 592 4.19 53.69 -4.39
C GLU A 592 4.09 55.20 -4.05
N GLU A 593 4.87 55.64 -3.05
CA GLU A 593 5.93 56.67 -3.23
C GLU A 593 6.66 57.01 -1.90
N GLY A 594 8.00 56.91 -1.92
CA GLY A 594 8.86 58.05 -1.55
C GLY A 594 9.36 58.24 -0.10
N GLY A 595 10.62 57.84 0.14
CA GLY A 595 11.68 58.84 0.39
C GLY A 595 12.35 58.98 1.77
N ARG A 596 13.69 58.85 1.74
CA ARG A 596 14.76 59.53 2.51
C ARG A 596 15.11 59.08 3.94
N GLY A 597 16.17 58.26 4.02
CA GLY A 597 17.53 58.60 4.48
C GLY A 597 17.77 59.17 5.90
N ILE A 598 18.73 58.58 6.63
CA ILE A 598 19.92 59.23 7.23
C ILE A 598 20.80 58.17 7.94
N THR A 599 22.10 58.29 7.65
CA THR A 599 23.37 57.74 8.18
C THR A 599 23.46 57.21 9.62
N GLY A 600 24.35 56.22 9.81
CA GLY A 600 25.04 55.93 11.07
C GLY A 600 25.99 54.73 11.03
N GLU A 601 27.25 54.94 10.61
CA GLU A 601 28.40 54.07 10.97
C GLU A 601 28.69 54.18 12.49
N VAL A 602 29.24 53.11 13.11
CA VAL A 602 30.53 53.09 13.86
C VAL A 602 30.76 51.72 14.56
N VAL A 603 31.75 50.99 14.05
CA VAL A 603 32.94 50.34 14.68
C VAL A 603 32.85 49.47 15.96
N GLY A 604 33.49 48.28 15.86
CA GLY A 604 34.33 47.63 16.88
C GLY A 604 33.93 46.16 17.13
N GLY A 605 34.71 45.11 16.87
CA GLY A 605 36.18 44.94 16.94
C GLY A 605 36.54 44.25 18.26
N GLY A 606 36.96 42.98 18.22
CA GLY A 606 37.41 42.25 19.41
C GLY A 606 37.88 40.82 19.13
N GLU A 607 39.17 40.66 18.79
CA GLU A 607 39.93 39.41 18.82
C GLU A 607 40.09 38.89 20.26
N GLY A 608 40.31 37.57 20.39
CA GLY A 608 40.62 36.96 21.68
C GLY A 608 41.14 35.52 21.61
N ARG A 609 42.40 35.38 21.12
CA ARG A 609 43.39 34.31 21.37
C ARG A 609 43.17 32.89 20.88
#